data_AF-A0A550GN16-F1
#
_entry.id   AF-A0A550GN16-F1
#
_cell.length_a   1.000
_cell.length_b   1.000
_cell.length_c   1.000
_cell.angle_alpha   90.00
_cell.angle_beta   90.00
_cell.angle_gamma   90.00
#
_symmetry.space_group_name_H-M   'P 1'
#
loop_
_entity.id
_entity.type
_entity.pdbx_description
1 polymer ?
#
loop_
_entity_poly.entity_id
_entity_poly.type
_entity_poly.pdbx_seq_one_letter_code
_entity_poly.pdbx_strand_id
1 'polypeptide(L)'
;MAFAPGTDIVSQIIYAASLMLFVVFMLYGQRIQFYVMIREVENSLRKLKVIKEKGRKTAIETIKEIGKPETDPTSKVDRYLEYFTISPQSMDPAGIVYKLDHILDVRDNRLKDEVKLMAPASDEVQVFNLENTLEAAMALNFIYRIVRHFYIQGKKTLNMYIILQLQMILPLVMKEAEAYANALEAFAFGQPIGDGVGPLIAARL
;
A
#
# COMPACT_ATOMS: atom_id res chain seq x y z
N MET A 1 15.95 -41.01 -39.27
CA MET A 1 16.56 -42.00 -38.35
C MET A 1 15.90 -41.78 -37.00
N ALA A 2 14.79 -42.46 -36.75
CA ALA A 2 14.05 -42.38 -35.50
C ALA A 2 14.82 -43.17 -34.44
N PHE A 3 15.21 -42.53 -33.34
CA PHE A 3 15.76 -43.22 -32.19
C PHE A 3 14.69 -44.16 -31.63
N ALA A 4 14.77 -45.44 -31.97
CA ALA A 4 14.06 -46.48 -31.24
C ALA A 4 14.60 -46.44 -29.80
N PRO A 5 13.77 -46.18 -28.78
CA PRO A 5 14.24 -46.20 -27.41
C PRO A 5 14.65 -47.64 -27.08
N GLY A 6 15.83 -47.80 -26.50
CA GLY A 6 16.36 -49.11 -26.11
C GLY A 6 15.31 -49.93 -25.39
N THR A 7 15.14 -51.17 -25.85
CA THR A 7 14.19 -52.18 -25.35
C THR A 7 14.60 -52.76 -24.00
N ASP A 8 15.33 -52.00 -23.17
CA ASP A 8 15.75 -52.42 -21.84
C ASP A 8 14.61 -52.20 -20.85
N ILE A 9 14.23 -53.28 -20.16
CA ILE A 9 13.17 -53.30 -19.14
C ILE A 9 13.41 -52.22 -18.08
N VAL A 10 14.68 -51.96 -17.73
CA VAL A 10 15.09 -50.90 -16.80
C VAL A 10 14.71 -49.51 -17.32
N SER A 11 14.96 -49.23 -18.60
CA SER A 11 14.59 -47.94 -19.22
C SER A 11 13.08 -47.75 -19.29
N GLN A 12 12.32 -48.82 -19.52
CA GLN A 12 10.84 -48.78 -19.49
C GLN A 12 10.31 -48.52 -18.08
N ILE A 13 10.89 -49.15 -17.05
CA ILE A 13 10.52 -48.91 -15.64
C ILE A 13 10.83 -47.46 -15.26
N ILE A 14 12.00 -46.94 -15.64
CA ILE A 14 12.37 -45.54 -15.37
C ILE A 14 11.43 -44.57 -16.08
N TYR A 15 11.05 -44.84 -17.34
CA TYR A 15 10.08 -44.03 -18.08
C TYR A 15 8.67 -44.08 -17.44
N ALA A 16 8.20 -45.25 -17.04
CA ALA A 16 6.92 -45.39 -16.37
C ALA A 16 6.91 -44.67 -15.00
N ALA A 17 8.01 -44.77 -14.25
CA ALA A 17 8.18 -44.06 -12.98
C ALA A 17 8.23 -42.54 -13.16
N SER A 18 8.94 -42.04 -14.18
CA SER A 18 8.99 -40.60 -14.47
C SER A 18 7.64 -40.06 -14.96
N LEU A 19 6.90 -40.84 -15.76
CA LEU A 19 5.54 -40.50 -16.17
C LEU A 19 4.59 -40.44 -14.96
N MET A 20 4.67 -41.41 -14.05
CA MET A 20 3.89 -41.40 -12.81
C MET A 20 4.21 -40.16 -11.96
N LEU A 21 5.50 -39.84 -11.80
CA LEU A 21 5.94 -38.64 -11.09
C LEU A 21 5.41 -37.36 -11.75
N PHE A 22 5.45 -37.28 -13.08
CA PHE A 22 4.92 -36.15 -13.83
C PHE A 22 3.42 -35.96 -13.61
N VAL A 23 2.62 -37.03 -13.61
CA VAL A 23 1.18 -36.97 -13.34
C VAL A 23 0.92 -36.48 -11.91
N VAL A 24 1.68 -36.96 -10.92
CA VAL A 24 1.57 -36.49 -9.53
C VAL A 24 1.88 -34.98 -9.45
N PHE A 25 2.98 -34.53 -10.06
CA PHE A 25 3.31 -33.10 -10.07
C PHE A 25 2.33 -32.25 -10.86
N MET A 26 1.73 -32.77 -11.93
CA MET A 26 0.71 -32.04 -12.70
C MET A 26 -0.54 -31.79 -11.85
N LEU A 27 -0.99 -32.79 -11.09
CA LEU A 27 -2.21 -32.70 -10.28
C LEU A 27 -1.99 -31.90 -8.98
N TYR A 28 -0.85 -32.08 -8.32
CA TYR A 28 -0.56 -31.44 -7.02
C TYR A 28 0.29 -30.18 -7.12
N GLY A 29 0.99 -29.97 -8.23
CA GLY A 29 1.88 -28.82 -8.44
C GLY A 29 1.16 -27.48 -8.33
N GLN A 30 -0.06 -27.36 -8.86
CA GLN A 30 -0.87 -26.15 -8.73
C GLN A 30 -1.21 -25.83 -7.27
N ARG A 31 -1.50 -26.84 -6.46
CA ARG A 31 -1.79 -26.67 -5.03
C ARG A 31 -0.53 -26.23 -4.28
N ILE A 32 0.60 -26.87 -4.56
CA ILE A 32 1.90 -26.51 -3.97
C ILE A 32 2.25 -25.06 -4.34
N GLN A 33 2.14 -24.70 -5.61
CA GLN A 33 2.36 -23.35 -6.11
C GLN A 33 1.47 -22.35 -5.37
N PHE A 34 0.17 -22.64 -5.23
CA PHE A 34 -0.76 -21.78 -4.50
C PHE A 34 -0.33 -21.52 -3.05
N TYR A 35 0.11 -22.55 -2.30
CA TYR A 35 0.60 -22.37 -0.94
C TYR A 35 1.87 -21.52 -0.86
N VAL A 36 2.79 -21.70 -1.83
CA VAL A 36 4.01 -20.88 -1.92
C VAL A 36 3.65 -19.42 -2.18
N MET A 37 2.75 -19.15 -3.13
CA MET A 37 2.32 -17.78 -3.47
C MET A 37 1.63 -17.10 -2.28
N ILE A 38 0.75 -17.80 -1.55
CA ILE A 38 0.11 -17.26 -0.33
C ILE A 38 1.18 -16.80 0.67
N ARG A 39 2.23 -17.61 0.88
CA ARG A 39 3.28 -17.30 1.85
C ARG A 39 4.11 -16.09 1.43
N GLU A 40 4.39 -15.97 0.13
CA GLU A 40 5.09 -14.80 -0.40
C GLU A 40 4.28 -13.52 -0.23
N VAL A 41 3.00 -13.55 -0.61
CA VAL A 41 2.07 -12.43 -0.40
C VAL A 41 1.95 -12.07 1.08
N GLU A 42 1.89 -13.08 1.97
CA GLU A 42 1.82 -12.87 3.41
C GLU A 42 3.06 -12.14 3.95
N ASN A 43 4.26 -12.49 3.46
CA ASN A 43 5.49 -11.81 3.86
C ASN A 43 5.48 -10.34 3.46
N SER A 44 5.07 -10.03 2.23
CA SER A 44 4.92 -8.66 1.75
C SER A 44 3.86 -7.90 2.54
N LEU A 45 2.73 -8.53 2.86
CA LEU A 45 1.68 -7.93 3.69
C LEU A 45 2.18 -7.62 5.11
N ARG A 46 3.02 -8.48 5.70
CA ARG A 46 3.66 -8.20 7.00
C ARG A 46 4.57 -6.97 6.93
N LYS A 47 5.33 -6.82 5.84
CA LYS A 47 6.15 -5.60 5.61
C LYS A 47 5.27 -4.35 5.52
N LEU A 48 4.21 -4.38 4.71
CA LEU A 48 3.25 -3.28 4.61
C LEU A 48 2.64 -2.92 5.97
N LYS A 49 2.33 -3.93 6.80
CA LYS A 49 1.84 -3.69 8.17
C LYS A 49 2.85 -2.90 8.99
N VAL A 50 4.12 -3.29 8.97
CA VAL A 50 5.19 -2.59 9.71
C VAL A 50 5.33 -1.15 9.23
N ILE A 51 5.35 -0.92 7.90
CA ILE A 51 5.45 0.42 7.31
C ILE A 51 4.26 1.28 7.75
N LYS A 52 3.04 0.75 7.65
CA LYS A 52 1.81 1.42 8.09
C LYS A 52 1.84 1.78 9.58
N GLU A 53 2.19 0.85 10.45
CA GLU A 53 2.25 1.12 11.89
C GLU A 53 3.34 2.13 12.24
N LYS A 54 4.48 2.11 11.53
CA LYS A 54 5.52 3.15 11.66
C LYS A 54 4.98 4.52 11.25
N GLY A 55 4.34 4.63 10.09
CA GLY A 55 3.76 5.90 9.62
C GLY A 55 2.70 6.46 10.58
N ARG A 56 1.82 5.60 11.09
CA ARG A 56 0.86 5.98 12.15
C ARG A 56 1.55 6.50 13.39
N LYS A 57 2.59 5.80 13.86
CA LYS A 57 3.35 6.20 15.05
C LYS A 57 4.01 7.57 14.85
N THR A 58 4.70 7.77 13.72
CA THR A 58 5.34 9.04 13.37
C THR A 58 4.32 10.18 13.33
N ALA A 59 3.16 9.99 12.68
CA ALA A 59 2.12 11.03 12.66
C ALA A 59 1.64 11.45 14.06
N ILE A 60 1.45 10.48 14.97
CA ILE A 60 1.06 10.76 16.36
C ILE A 60 2.17 11.52 17.11
N GLU A 61 3.43 11.11 16.93
CA GLU A 61 4.58 11.75 17.57
C GLU A 61 4.75 13.19 17.07
N THR A 62 4.69 13.41 15.76
CA THR A 62 4.79 14.76 15.15
C THR A 62 3.68 15.70 15.64
N ILE A 63 2.43 15.21 15.76
CA ILE A 63 1.33 16.02 16.32
C ILE A 63 1.58 16.37 17.79
N LYS A 64 2.11 15.43 18.58
CA LYS A 64 2.43 15.68 20.00
C LYS A 64 3.53 16.72 20.17
N GLU A 65 4.56 16.67 19.32
CA GLU A 65 5.70 17.57 19.37
C GLU A 65 5.36 18.99 18.88
N ILE A 66 4.68 19.10 17.73
CA ILE A 66 4.40 20.38 17.07
C ILE A 66 3.09 20.99 17.56
N GLY A 67 2.04 20.18 17.69
CA GLY A 67 0.68 20.64 17.99
C GLY A 67 0.38 20.87 19.46
N LYS A 68 1.18 20.28 20.37
CA LYS A 68 1.01 20.30 21.83
C LYS A 68 -0.46 20.20 22.27
N PRO A 69 -1.20 19.16 21.83
CA PRO A 69 -2.61 19.02 22.18
C PRO A 69 -2.82 18.83 23.68
N GLU A 70 -3.91 19.40 24.20
CA GLU A 70 -4.30 19.25 25.62
C GLU A 70 -4.71 17.81 25.97
N THR A 71 -5.15 17.03 24.97
CA THR A 71 -5.63 15.65 25.11
C THR A 71 -4.89 14.71 24.17
N ASP A 72 -4.80 13.41 24.49
CA ASP A 72 -4.13 12.43 23.63
C ASP A 72 -4.73 12.41 22.20
N PRO A 73 -3.96 12.76 21.15
CA PRO A 73 -4.48 12.87 19.78
C PRO A 73 -4.71 11.52 19.10
N THR A 74 -4.27 10.41 19.71
CA THR A 74 -4.27 9.06 19.11
C THR A 74 -5.62 8.67 18.49
N SER A 75 -6.72 8.88 19.21
CA SER A 75 -8.06 8.51 18.74
C SER A 75 -8.53 9.37 17.56
N LYS A 76 -8.17 10.66 17.55
CA LYS A 76 -8.48 11.58 16.45
C LYS A 76 -7.66 11.23 15.21
N VAL A 77 -6.38 10.90 15.39
CA VAL A 77 -5.50 10.43 14.31
C VAL A 77 -6.03 9.14 13.72
N ASP A 78 -6.41 8.15 14.54
CA ASP A 78 -6.98 6.90 14.04
C ASP A 78 -8.23 7.10 13.20
N ARG A 79 -9.12 8.00 13.63
CA ARG A 79 -10.30 8.38 12.86
C ARG A 79 -9.92 9.06 11.54
N TYR A 80 -8.91 9.94 11.57
CA TYR A 80 -8.42 10.63 10.38
C TYR A 80 -7.87 9.63 9.36
N LEU A 81 -7.07 8.64 9.79
CA LEU A 81 -6.50 7.61 8.90
C LEU A 81 -7.55 6.71 8.24
N GLU A 82 -8.77 6.70 8.77
CA GLU A 82 -9.92 5.96 8.24
C GLU A 82 -10.82 6.81 7.34
N TYR A 83 -10.51 8.11 7.19
CA TYR A 83 -11.25 9.00 6.31
C TYR A 83 -11.12 8.55 4.85
N PHE A 84 -12.21 8.66 4.10
CA PHE A 84 -12.22 8.40 2.65
C PHE A 84 -13.15 9.39 1.97
N THR A 85 -12.79 9.77 0.74
CA THR A 85 -13.60 10.68 -0.09
C THR A 85 -14.23 9.90 -1.22
N ILE A 86 -15.53 10.09 -1.43
CA ILE A 86 -16.27 9.42 -2.51
C ILE A 86 -16.12 10.26 -3.77
N SER A 87 -15.43 9.71 -4.77
CA SER A 87 -15.28 10.35 -6.07
C SER A 87 -16.54 10.21 -6.93
N PRO A 88 -16.79 11.13 -7.88
CA PRO A 88 -17.89 10.99 -8.83
C PRO A 88 -17.74 9.73 -9.69
N GLN A 89 -18.87 9.10 -10.04
CA GLN A 89 -18.91 7.78 -10.72
C GLN A 89 -18.47 7.81 -12.19
N SER A 90 -18.52 8.96 -12.87
CA SER A 90 -18.08 9.11 -14.26
C SER A 90 -17.42 10.46 -14.52
N MET A 91 -16.44 10.48 -15.42
CA MET A 91 -15.85 11.71 -15.97
C MET A 91 -16.57 12.00 -17.29
N ASP A 92 -17.65 12.78 -17.26
CA ASP A 92 -18.38 13.22 -18.46
C ASP A 92 -18.08 14.71 -18.74
N PRO A 93 -17.93 15.15 -20.01
CA PRO A 93 -17.45 16.50 -20.36
C PRO A 93 -18.34 17.66 -19.87
N ALA A 94 -19.58 17.39 -19.46
CA ALA A 94 -20.61 18.41 -19.24
C ALA A 94 -20.79 18.88 -17.77
N GLY A 95 -19.71 18.98 -16.98
CA GLY A 95 -19.74 19.69 -15.69
C GLY A 95 -19.40 18.88 -14.43
N ILE A 96 -18.79 17.70 -14.57
CA ILE A 96 -18.29 16.93 -13.41
C ILE A 96 -16.90 17.41 -12.95
N VAL A 97 -16.11 18.03 -13.83
CA VAL A 97 -14.81 18.64 -13.42
C VAL A 97 -15.02 19.64 -12.28
N TYR A 98 -16.03 20.52 -12.38
CA TYR A 98 -16.39 21.45 -11.31
C TYR A 98 -16.85 20.74 -10.02
N LYS A 99 -17.53 19.58 -10.15
CA LYS A 99 -17.92 18.78 -8.98
C LYS A 99 -16.72 18.12 -8.33
N LEU A 100 -15.78 17.62 -9.12
CA LEU A 100 -14.53 17.05 -8.62
C LEU A 100 -13.71 18.13 -7.91
N ASP A 101 -13.55 19.30 -8.53
CA ASP A 101 -12.87 20.46 -7.98
C ASP A 101 -13.48 20.85 -6.63
N HIS A 102 -14.80 21.00 -6.57
CA HIS A 102 -15.50 21.28 -5.33
C HIS A 102 -15.32 20.18 -4.26
N ILE A 103 -15.30 18.90 -4.65
CA ILE A 103 -15.05 17.79 -3.70
C ILE A 103 -13.63 17.86 -3.15
N LEU A 104 -12.64 18.19 -3.99
CA LEU A 104 -11.25 18.35 -3.57
C LEU A 104 -11.11 19.54 -2.61
N ASP A 105 -11.68 20.70 -2.95
CA ASP A 105 -11.69 21.88 -2.09
C ASP A 105 -12.33 21.61 -0.72
N VAL A 106 -13.48 20.92 -0.72
CA VAL A 106 -14.19 20.58 0.52
C VAL A 106 -13.39 19.57 1.35
N ARG A 107 -12.77 18.59 0.70
CA ARG A 107 -11.88 17.62 1.37
C ARG A 107 -10.72 18.36 2.02
N ASP A 108 -9.98 19.16 1.28
CA ASP A 108 -8.76 19.82 1.76
C ASP A 108 -9.08 20.78 2.92
N ASN A 109 -10.16 21.57 2.81
CA ASN A 109 -10.60 22.44 3.92
C ASN A 109 -10.94 21.63 5.17
N ARG A 110 -11.68 20.52 5.00
CA ARG A 110 -12.05 19.64 6.13
C ARG A 110 -10.82 18.99 6.78
N LEU A 111 -9.85 18.55 5.98
CA LEU A 111 -8.63 17.93 6.49
C LEU A 111 -7.82 18.94 7.31
N LYS A 112 -7.65 20.17 6.83
CA LYS A 112 -7.01 21.27 7.58
C LYS A 112 -7.72 21.58 8.88
N ASP A 113 -9.05 21.61 8.88
CA ASP A 113 -9.84 21.88 10.08
C ASP A 113 -9.65 20.78 11.14
N GLU A 114 -9.64 19.50 10.74
CA GLU A 114 -9.34 18.39 11.66
C GLU A 114 -7.91 18.49 12.23
N VAL A 115 -6.93 18.91 11.41
CA VAL A 115 -5.56 19.14 11.88
C VAL A 115 -5.50 20.25 12.92
N LYS A 116 -6.16 21.39 12.69
CA LYS A 116 -6.22 22.51 13.66
C LYS A 116 -6.85 22.08 15.00
N LEU A 117 -7.85 21.20 14.96
CA LEU A 117 -8.46 20.62 16.17
C LEU A 117 -7.55 19.63 16.91
N MET A 118 -6.55 19.06 16.25
CA MET A 118 -5.54 18.17 16.83
C MET A 118 -4.27 18.92 17.24
N ALA A 119 -3.97 20.06 16.64
CA ALA A 119 -2.74 20.81 16.80
C ALA A 119 -3.03 22.32 16.93
N PRO A 120 -3.65 22.78 18.03
CA PRO A 120 -4.09 24.17 18.16
C PRO A 120 -2.93 25.17 18.30
N ALA A 121 -1.74 24.71 18.69
CA ALA A 121 -0.56 25.56 18.90
C ALA A 121 0.31 25.75 17.64
N SER A 122 -0.09 25.15 16.50
CA SER A 122 0.72 25.14 15.27
C SER A 122 0.50 26.37 14.39
N ASP A 123 1.58 26.87 13.81
CA ASP A 123 1.57 27.87 12.73
C ASP A 123 0.95 27.29 11.43
N GLU A 124 0.53 28.14 10.50
CA GLU A 124 -0.05 27.78 9.21
C GLU A 124 0.87 26.82 8.42
N VAL A 125 2.18 27.11 8.36
CA VAL A 125 3.15 26.21 7.70
C VAL A 125 3.24 24.85 8.38
N GLN A 126 3.15 24.84 9.72
CA GLN A 126 3.16 23.61 10.51
C GLN A 126 1.88 22.80 10.31
N VAL A 127 0.72 23.47 10.20
CA VAL A 127 -0.56 22.83 9.88
C VAL A 127 -0.49 22.13 8.52
N PHE A 128 0.08 22.77 7.50
CA PHE A 128 0.28 22.14 6.18
C PHE A 128 1.21 20.92 6.23
N ASN A 129 2.33 21.01 6.96
CA ASN A 129 3.23 19.86 7.12
C ASN A 129 2.57 18.70 7.87
N LEU A 130 1.78 19.00 8.90
CA LEU A 130 1.00 18.00 9.67
C LEU A 130 -0.09 17.35 8.82
N GLU A 131 -0.81 18.14 8.02
CA GLU A 131 -1.79 17.65 7.04
C GLU A 131 -1.13 16.66 6.09
N ASN A 132 -0.05 17.06 5.41
CA ASN A 132 0.67 16.19 4.47
C ASN A 132 1.21 14.91 5.13
N THR A 133 1.70 15.02 6.38
CA THR A 133 2.16 13.87 7.17
C THR A 133 1.00 12.89 7.42
N LEU A 134 -0.17 13.40 7.79
CA LEU A 134 -1.37 12.59 8.03
C LEU A 134 -1.95 12.00 6.73
N GLU A 135 -1.90 12.72 5.62
CA GLU A 135 -2.30 12.20 4.31
C GLU A 135 -1.41 11.05 3.86
N ALA A 136 -0.09 11.19 4.01
CA ALA A 136 0.84 10.10 3.70
C ALA A 136 0.58 8.88 4.61
N ALA A 137 0.31 9.09 5.90
CA ALA A 137 -0.06 8.02 6.81
C ALA A 137 -1.39 7.35 6.42
N MET A 138 -2.37 8.14 5.96
CA MET A 138 -3.67 7.65 5.47
C MET A 138 -3.48 6.78 4.22
N ALA A 139 -2.63 7.20 3.27
CA ALA A 139 -2.30 6.42 2.08
C ALA A 139 -1.67 5.06 2.45
N LEU A 140 -0.72 5.03 3.39
CA LEU A 140 -0.15 3.78 3.90
C LEU A 140 -1.21 2.86 4.55
N ASN A 141 -2.15 3.42 5.32
CA ASN A 141 -3.29 2.69 5.88
C ASN A 141 -4.18 2.09 4.79
N PHE A 142 -4.52 2.89 3.79
CA PHE A 142 -5.34 2.48 2.66
C PHE A 142 -4.70 1.32 1.87
N ILE A 143 -3.42 1.45 1.49
CA ILE A 143 -2.66 0.41 0.79
C ILE A 143 -2.69 -0.91 1.57
N TYR A 144 -2.35 -0.87 2.87
CA TYR A 144 -2.36 -2.08 3.70
C TYR A 144 -3.75 -2.73 3.76
N ARG A 145 -4.81 -1.95 3.94
CA ARG A 145 -6.18 -2.45 4.07
C ARG A 145 -6.65 -3.14 2.79
N ILE A 146 -6.39 -2.56 1.63
CA ILE A 146 -6.78 -3.12 0.33
C ILE A 146 -6.04 -4.43 0.06
N VAL A 147 -4.72 -4.43 0.20
CA VAL A 147 -3.91 -5.64 -0.02
C VAL A 147 -4.35 -6.75 0.95
N ARG A 148 -4.59 -6.41 2.22
CA ARG A 148 -5.10 -7.36 3.22
C ARG A 148 -6.46 -7.92 2.84
N HIS A 149 -7.37 -7.08 2.33
CA HIS A 149 -8.72 -7.48 1.94
C HIS A 149 -8.66 -8.58 0.87
N PHE A 150 -7.96 -8.34 -0.23
CA PHE A 150 -7.81 -9.31 -1.31
C PHE A 150 -7.01 -10.55 -0.88
N TYR A 151 -5.99 -10.41 -0.03
CA TYR A 151 -5.25 -11.56 0.50
C TYR A 151 -6.17 -12.49 1.30
N ILE A 152 -6.99 -11.95 2.21
CA ILE A 152 -7.94 -12.73 2.99
C ILE A 152 -8.98 -13.38 2.08
N GLN A 153 -9.49 -12.63 1.10
CA GLN A 153 -10.45 -13.15 0.13
C GLN A 153 -9.86 -14.33 -0.65
N GLY A 154 -8.69 -14.16 -1.27
CA GLY A 154 -8.00 -15.21 -2.04
C GLY A 154 -7.67 -16.44 -1.19
N LYS A 155 -7.20 -16.23 0.05
CA LYS A 155 -6.89 -17.32 0.99
C LYS A 155 -8.14 -18.09 1.44
N LYS A 156 -9.23 -17.41 1.79
CA LYS A 156 -10.46 -18.06 2.29
C LYS A 156 -11.25 -18.76 1.18
N THR A 157 -11.29 -18.16 -0.01
CA THR A 157 -12.01 -18.73 -1.17
C THR A 157 -11.19 -19.77 -1.92
N LEU A 158 -9.92 -19.97 -1.54
CA LEU A 158 -8.94 -20.79 -2.26
C LEU A 158 -8.82 -20.39 -3.75
N ASN A 159 -9.05 -19.11 -4.06
CA ASN A 159 -8.99 -18.60 -5.41
C ASN A 159 -7.54 -18.23 -5.77
N MET A 160 -6.91 -19.12 -6.55
CA MET A 160 -5.53 -18.98 -7.01
C MET A 160 -5.29 -17.70 -7.81
N TYR A 161 -6.28 -17.26 -8.60
CA TYR A 161 -6.11 -16.10 -9.48
C TYR A 161 -6.01 -14.79 -8.71
N ILE A 162 -6.75 -14.63 -7.60
CA ILE A 162 -6.64 -13.45 -6.73
C ILE A 162 -5.24 -13.37 -6.12
N ILE A 163 -4.72 -14.49 -5.62
CA ILE A 163 -3.37 -14.53 -5.03
C ILE A 163 -2.29 -14.28 -6.09
N LEU A 164 -2.45 -14.83 -7.29
CA LEU A 164 -1.53 -14.58 -8.41
C LEU A 164 -1.49 -13.09 -8.79
N GLN A 165 -2.65 -12.45 -8.94
CA GLN A 165 -2.73 -11.00 -9.22
C GLN A 165 -2.05 -10.17 -8.14
N LEU A 166 -2.28 -10.50 -6.86
CA LEU A 166 -1.60 -9.85 -5.75
C LEU A 166 -0.09 -10.04 -5.81
N GLN A 167 0.39 -11.26 -6.03
CA GLN A 167 1.81 -11.54 -6.11
C GLN A 167 2.50 -10.70 -7.21
N MET A 168 1.85 -10.53 -8.36
CA MET A 168 2.40 -9.76 -9.48
C MET A 168 2.43 -8.24 -9.22
N ILE A 169 1.41 -7.68 -8.55
CA ILE A 169 1.34 -6.23 -8.33
C ILE A 169 2.08 -5.77 -7.07
N LEU A 170 2.28 -6.66 -6.09
CA LEU A 170 2.91 -6.35 -4.82
C LEU A 170 4.27 -5.64 -4.91
N PRO A 171 5.18 -5.98 -5.84
CA PRO A 171 6.44 -5.26 -5.98
C PRO A 171 6.25 -3.78 -6.29
N LEU A 172 5.26 -3.43 -7.10
CA LEU A 172 4.93 -2.03 -7.42
C LEU A 172 4.31 -1.33 -6.20
N VAL A 173 3.34 -1.98 -5.56
CA VAL A 173 2.68 -1.48 -4.35
C VAL A 173 3.68 -1.28 -3.21
N MET A 174 4.69 -2.13 -3.09
CA MET A 174 5.75 -1.99 -2.08
C MET A 174 6.58 -0.74 -2.32
N LYS A 175 6.98 -0.48 -3.58
CA LYS A 175 7.72 0.73 -3.94
C LYS A 175 6.91 1.99 -3.69
N GLU A 176 5.62 1.96 -4.00
CA GLU A 176 4.69 3.05 -3.70
C GLU A 176 4.58 3.28 -2.18
N ALA A 177 4.41 2.23 -1.39
CA ALA A 177 4.38 2.33 0.07
C ALA A 177 5.70 2.84 0.66
N GLU A 178 6.85 2.43 0.13
CA GLU A 178 8.17 2.95 0.53
C GLU A 178 8.32 4.44 0.17
N ALA A 179 7.83 4.86 -1.00
CA ALA A 179 7.82 6.27 -1.39
C ALA A 179 6.96 7.11 -0.44
N TYR A 180 5.74 6.65 -0.10
CA TYR A 180 4.89 7.31 0.88
C TYR A 180 5.52 7.36 2.28
N ALA A 181 6.21 6.29 2.70
CA ALA A 181 6.90 6.26 3.98
C ALA A 181 8.04 7.28 4.06
N ASN A 182 8.83 7.40 2.98
CA ASN A 182 9.89 8.40 2.89
C ASN A 182 9.32 9.83 2.85
N ALA A 183 8.22 10.04 2.12
CA ALA A 183 7.54 11.33 2.06
C ALA A 183 6.98 11.73 3.43
N LEU A 184 6.38 10.78 4.16
CA LEU A 184 5.87 10.99 5.51
C LEU A 184 6.97 11.48 6.46
N GLU A 185 8.15 10.84 6.44
CA GLU A 185 9.28 11.28 7.25
C GLU A 185 9.72 12.71 6.87
N ALA A 186 9.85 13.00 5.58
CA ALA A 186 10.21 14.33 5.12
C ALA A 186 9.19 15.40 5.53
N PHE A 187 7.88 15.16 5.40
CA PHE A 187 6.83 16.09 5.86
C PHE A 187 6.86 16.30 7.38
N ALA A 188 7.10 15.24 8.15
CA ALA A 188 7.22 15.34 9.60
C ALA A 188 8.38 16.25 10.03
N PHE A 189 9.48 16.26 9.27
CA PHE A 189 10.63 17.14 9.50
C PHE A 189 10.54 18.49 8.75
N GLY A 190 9.44 18.77 8.06
CA GLY A 190 9.26 19.99 7.26
C GLY A 190 10.24 20.10 6.08
N GLN A 191 10.75 18.97 5.59
CA GLN A 191 11.66 18.95 4.44
C GLN A 191 10.89 19.17 3.13
N PRO A 192 11.42 20.01 2.23
CA PRO A 192 10.83 20.26 0.92
C PRO A 192 10.95 19.03 0.02
N ILE A 193 9.87 18.66 -0.67
CA ILE A 193 9.82 17.50 -1.57
C ILE A 193 9.42 17.94 -2.98
N GLY A 194 10.03 17.32 -4.00
CA GLY A 194 9.67 17.53 -5.40
C GLY A 194 9.97 18.96 -5.87
N ASP A 195 8.94 19.64 -6.37
CA ASP A 195 9.06 20.97 -7.00
C ASP A 195 9.47 22.08 -6.02
N GLY A 196 9.38 21.85 -4.70
CA GLY A 196 9.92 22.75 -3.68
C GLY A 196 11.45 22.76 -3.59
N VAL A 197 12.13 21.70 -4.08
CA VAL A 197 13.59 21.59 -4.02
C VAL A 197 14.27 22.53 -5.03
N GLY A 198 13.67 22.70 -6.22
CA GLY A 198 14.21 23.55 -7.29
C GLY A 198 14.42 25.02 -6.87
N PRO A 199 13.38 25.70 -6.36
CA PRO A 199 13.47 27.07 -5.86
C PRO A 199 14.46 27.24 -4.70
N LEU A 200 14.59 26.25 -3.82
CA LEU A 200 15.53 26.31 -2.68
C LEU A 200 16.99 26.18 -3.11
N ILE A 201 17.28 25.36 -4.13
CA ILE A 201 18.62 25.28 -4.73
C ILE A 201 18.92 26.59 -5.48
N ALA A 202 17.95 27.12 -6.21
CA ALA A 202 18.10 28.39 -6.94
C ALA A 202 18.31 29.59 -6.00
N ALA A 203 17.67 29.61 -4.83
CA ALA A 203 17.86 30.65 -3.82
C ALA A 203 19.19 30.57 -3.06
N ARG A 204 19.91 29.45 -3.17
CA ARG A 204 21.22 29.23 -2.53
C ARG A 204 22.41 29.54 -3.46
N LEU A 205 22.15 29.77 -4.75
CA LEU A 205 23.10 30.25 -5.76
C LEU A 205 23.08 31.78 -5.81
#